data_AF-A0A2I1D716-F1
#
_entry.id   AF-A0A2I1D716-F1
#
_cell.length_a   1.000
_cell.length_b   1.000
_cell.length_c   1.000
_cell.angle_alpha   90.00
_cell.angle_beta   90.00
_cell.angle_gamma   90.00
#
_symmetry.space_group_name_H-M   'P 1'
#
loop_
_entity.id
_entity.type
_entity.pdbx_description
1 polymer ?
#
loop_
_entity_poly.entity_id
_entity_poly.type
_entity_poly.pdbx_seq_one_letter_code
_entity_poly.pdbx_strand_id
1 'polypeptide(L)'
;MDSGTNPTEFTAAALAARNLERLFLNVHQTPGSPSYDIIEHSIVATINALQPLKTLCLRSLRTASPVHRVVKRHGPTLQTLVVEASTEEDPSSRAGGYKYPQLHGGEIRLIAPNCPRLQELRIQLRRSRGSWRECLAYQAIGQFPSLHTVILDLHYDPRDHPSPFNPCAHHHLREALLNAATDAPLATAIWDLIYANQPSRRLRSLRIVPFGAKFFAPGESLVLQRLSPPLLVKRPPCYPREPLLVVDVGSAEMELQRRAHRAVCHLPSDPPVPDSVVRVFHELWPPVMEGADWRSTPWKSLPLEGCHVPSAV
;
A
#
# COMPACT_ATOMS: atom_id res chain seq x y z
N MET A 1 3.15 -24.12 -14.04
CA MET A 1 4.38 -24.27 -14.83
C MET A 1 4.98 -22.87 -14.93
N ASP A 2 5.66 -22.44 -13.89
CA ASP A 2 6.33 -21.13 -13.87
C ASP A 2 7.76 -21.32 -14.34
N SER A 3 7.99 -21.00 -15.60
CA SER A 3 9.34 -20.81 -16.13
C SER A 3 9.90 -19.52 -15.53
N GLY A 4 10.55 -19.63 -14.36
CA GLY A 4 11.35 -18.54 -13.81
C GLY A 4 12.39 -18.13 -14.84
N THR A 5 12.21 -16.96 -15.44
CA THR A 5 13.09 -16.45 -16.49
C THR A 5 14.49 -16.29 -15.94
N ASN A 6 15.48 -16.91 -16.58
CA ASN A 6 16.88 -16.73 -16.23
C ASN A 6 17.23 -15.23 -16.36
N PRO A 7 17.81 -14.55 -15.34
CA PRO A 7 18.11 -13.13 -15.40
C PRO A 7 18.87 -12.70 -16.65
N THR A 8 19.77 -13.54 -17.17
CA THR A 8 20.55 -13.27 -18.39
C THR A 8 19.72 -13.27 -19.67
N GLU A 9 18.74 -14.18 -19.79
CA GLU A 9 17.81 -14.22 -20.91
C GLU A 9 16.88 -13.00 -20.89
N PHE A 10 16.42 -12.60 -19.70
CA PHE A 10 15.67 -11.37 -19.52
C PHE A 10 16.48 -10.14 -19.95
N THR A 11 17.75 -10.02 -19.53
CA THR A 11 18.62 -8.91 -19.94
C THR A 11 18.77 -8.85 -21.46
N ALA A 12 19.04 -10.00 -22.11
CA ALA A 12 19.19 -10.06 -23.57
C ALA A 12 17.91 -9.66 -24.30
N ALA A 13 16.76 -10.18 -23.86
CA ALA A 13 15.45 -9.85 -24.45
C ALA A 13 15.08 -8.38 -24.25
N ALA A 14 15.32 -7.83 -23.05
CA ALA A 14 14.99 -6.45 -22.73
C ALA A 14 15.88 -5.46 -23.52
N LEU A 15 17.16 -5.78 -23.72
CA LEU A 15 18.07 -4.97 -24.54
C LEU A 15 17.76 -5.06 -26.05
N ALA A 16 17.18 -6.17 -26.51
CA ALA A 16 16.75 -6.33 -27.90
C ALA A 16 15.49 -5.49 -28.24
N ALA A 17 14.66 -5.18 -27.24
CA ALA A 17 13.46 -4.37 -27.39
C ALA A 17 13.81 -2.88 -27.60
N ARG A 18 13.97 -2.47 -28.87
CA ARG A 18 14.12 -1.06 -29.21
C ARG A 18 12.81 -0.32 -28.92
N ASN A 19 12.87 0.78 -28.17
CA ASN A 19 11.74 1.63 -27.77
C ASN A 19 10.80 1.05 -26.70
N LEU A 20 11.30 0.20 -25.80
CA LEU A 20 10.51 -0.21 -24.64
C LEU A 20 10.16 1.02 -23.79
N GLU A 21 8.87 1.36 -23.69
CA GLU A 21 8.40 2.51 -22.88
C GLU A 21 7.83 2.06 -21.53
N ARG A 22 7.39 0.81 -21.42
CA ARG A 22 6.69 0.26 -20.27
C ARG A 22 7.32 -1.05 -19.84
N LEU A 23 7.65 -1.16 -18.56
CA LEU A 23 8.17 -2.39 -17.97
C LEU A 23 7.36 -2.75 -16.72
N PHE A 24 6.88 -3.99 -16.70
CA PHE A 24 6.23 -4.59 -15.53
C PHE A 24 7.09 -5.78 -15.11
N LEU A 25 7.68 -5.69 -13.92
CA LEU A 25 8.56 -6.72 -13.41
C LEU A 25 7.99 -7.32 -12.13
N ASN A 26 7.87 -8.64 -12.13
CA ASN A 26 7.59 -9.42 -10.94
C ASN A 26 8.78 -10.31 -10.60
N VAL A 27 9.38 -10.07 -9.44
CA VAL A 27 10.57 -10.79 -9.00
C VAL A 27 10.17 -11.91 -8.06
N HIS A 28 10.29 -13.15 -8.55
CA HIS A 28 10.00 -14.35 -7.78
C HIS A 28 11.30 -15.07 -7.43
N GLN A 29 11.38 -15.58 -6.20
CA GLN A 29 12.40 -16.56 -5.84
C GLN A 29 11.84 -17.96 -6.07
N THR A 30 12.59 -18.77 -6.82
CA THR A 30 12.33 -20.21 -6.94
C THR A 30 13.25 -20.98 -6.00
N PRO A 31 12.86 -22.18 -5.53
CA PRO A 31 13.76 -23.04 -4.75
C PRO A 31 15.07 -23.28 -5.52
N GLY A 32 16.21 -23.06 -4.86
CA GLY A 32 17.54 -23.17 -5.49
C GLY A 32 18.03 -21.90 -6.20
N SER A 33 17.26 -20.80 -6.20
CA SER A 33 17.72 -19.52 -6.71
C SER A 33 18.82 -18.89 -5.81
N PRO A 34 19.70 -18.03 -6.37
CA PRO A 34 20.71 -17.31 -5.60
C PRO A 34 20.10 -16.48 -4.46
N SER A 35 20.95 -15.99 -3.55
CA SER A 35 20.50 -15.03 -2.52
C SER A 35 19.72 -13.88 -3.17
N TYR A 36 18.66 -13.43 -2.49
CA TYR A 36 17.78 -12.39 -2.98
C TYR A 36 18.53 -11.11 -3.35
N ASP A 37 19.57 -10.75 -2.59
CA ASP A 37 20.38 -9.57 -2.85
C ASP A 37 21.07 -9.65 -4.22
N ILE A 38 21.55 -10.82 -4.62
CA ILE A 38 22.20 -11.03 -5.92
C ILE A 38 21.18 -10.84 -7.05
N ILE A 39 19.98 -11.40 -6.88
CA ILE A 39 18.88 -11.27 -7.84
C ILE A 39 18.46 -9.80 -7.96
N GLU A 40 18.28 -9.11 -6.84
CA GLU A 40 17.90 -7.69 -6.79
C GLU A 40 18.94 -6.81 -7.49
N HIS A 41 20.23 -7.06 -7.28
CA HIS A 41 21.32 -6.34 -7.95
C HIS A 41 21.33 -6.57 -9.47
N SER A 42 21.17 -7.82 -9.93
CA SER A 42 21.14 -8.17 -11.36
C SER A 42 19.93 -7.53 -12.08
N ILE A 43 18.79 -7.50 -11.40
CA ILE A 43 17.55 -6.89 -11.89
C ILE A 43 17.72 -5.39 -12.04
N VAL A 44 18.23 -4.71 -11.00
CA VAL A 44 18.48 -3.26 -11.07
C VAL A 44 19.46 -2.92 -12.19
N ALA A 45 20.52 -3.71 -12.36
CA ALA A 45 21.47 -3.53 -13.45
C ALA A 45 20.80 -3.68 -14.82
N THR A 46 19.95 -4.69 -14.98
CA THR A 46 19.21 -4.93 -16.22
C THR A 46 18.25 -3.79 -16.54
N ILE A 47 17.46 -3.34 -15.56
CA ILE A 47 16.53 -2.22 -15.73
C ILE A 47 17.30 -0.97 -16.18
N ASN A 48 18.40 -0.66 -15.50
CA ASN A 48 19.22 0.52 -15.80
C ASN A 48 19.91 0.49 -17.17
N ALA A 49 20.13 -0.70 -17.73
CA ALA A 49 20.68 -0.86 -19.07
C ALA A 49 19.67 -0.51 -20.18
N LEU A 50 18.38 -0.42 -19.86
CA LEU A 50 17.33 -0.02 -20.78
C LEU A 50 17.36 1.48 -21.06
N GLN A 51 16.70 1.85 -22.16
CA GLN A 51 16.39 3.24 -22.43
C GLN A 51 15.44 3.80 -21.35
N PRO A 52 15.47 5.12 -21.08
CA PRO A 52 14.58 5.73 -20.10
C PRO A 52 13.11 5.39 -20.35
N LEU A 53 12.44 4.89 -19.31
CA LEU A 53 11.07 4.34 -19.39
C LEU A 53 10.04 5.42 -19.07
N LYS A 54 8.82 5.28 -19.58
CA LYS A 54 7.67 6.11 -19.20
C LYS A 54 6.84 5.46 -18.10
N THR A 55 6.72 4.14 -18.11
CA THR A 55 5.97 3.39 -17.08
C THR A 55 6.85 2.30 -16.50
N LEU A 56 6.91 2.25 -15.17
CA LEU A 56 7.64 1.24 -14.46
C LEU A 56 6.80 0.68 -13.31
N CYS A 57 6.62 -0.64 -13.31
CA CYS A 57 6.02 -1.38 -12.21
C CYS A 57 7.04 -2.37 -11.64
N LEU A 58 7.34 -2.20 -10.36
CA LEU A 58 8.28 -3.00 -9.59
C LEU A 58 7.51 -3.76 -8.51
N ARG A 59 7.39 -5.07 -8.66
CA ARG A 59 6.83 -5.94 -7.62
C ARG A 59 7.94 -6.66 -6.87
N SER A 60 7.67 -6.92 -5.60
CA SER A 60 8.45 -7.84 -4.77
C SER A 60 9.82 -7.35 -4.32
N LEU A 61 10.19 -6.08 -4.54
CA LEU A 61 11.43 -5.48 -3.98
C LEU A 61 11.39 -5.45 -2.45
N ARG A 62 12.54 -5.64 -1.79
CA ARG A 62 12.60 -5.69 -0.31
C ARG A 62 13.10 -4.40 0.33
N THR A 63 13.94 -3.64 -0.36
CA THR A 63 14.59 -2.46 0.21
C THR A 63 14.37 -1.21 -0.66
N ALA A 64 14.52 -0.03 -0.06
CA ALA A 64 14.37 1.24 -0.78
C ALA A 64 15.51 1.46 -1.80
N SER A 65 16.73 1.02 -1.51
CA SER A 65 17.94 1.26 -2.32
C SER A 65 17.79 0.96 -3.83
N PRO A 66 17.25 -0.19 -4.26
CA PRO A 66 16.90 -0.47 -5.66
C PRO A 66 16.01 0.59 -6.29
N VAL A 67 14.98 1.04 -5.58
CA VAL A 67 14.03 2.03 -6.08
C VAL A 67 14.77 3.33 -6.39
N HIS A 68 15.65 3.79 -5.50
CA HIS A 68 16.49 4.98 -5.75
C HIS A 68 17.39 4.83 -6.97
N ARG A 69 18.08 3.68 -7.09
CA ARG A 69 18.98 3.42 -8.21
C ARG A 69 18.26 3.45 -9.55
N VAL A 70 17.08 2.83 -9.62
CA VAL A 70 16.26 2.80 -10.83
C VAL A 70 15.65 4.17 -11.13
N VAL A 71 15.11 4.85 -10.12
CA VAL A 71 14.55 6.21 -10.27
C VAL A 71 15.60 7.20 -10.76
N LYS A 72 16.85 7.11 -10.31
CA LYS A 72 17.92 8.01 -10.77
C LYS A 72 18.13 7.94 -12.29
N ARG A 73 17.90 6.78 -12.90
CA ARG A 73 18.06 6.56 -14.34
C ARG A 73 16.80 6.90 -15.15
N HIS A 74 15.64 6.41 -14.71
CA HIS A 74 14.40 6.49 -15.49
C HIS A 74 13.51 7.67 -15.08
N GLY A 75 13.70 8.23 -13.88
CA GLY A 75 12.88 9.29 -13.30
C GLY A 75 12.59 10.48 -14.21
N PRO A 76 13.57 11.03 -14.98
CA PRO A 76 13.32 12.17 -15.86
C PRO A 76 12.24 11.92 -16.94
N THR A 77 12.01 10.66 -17.32
CA THR A 77 11.00 10.28 -18.34
C THR A 77 9.78 9.59 -17.74
N LEU A 78 9.85 9.12 -16.49
CA LEU A 78 8.76 8.39 -15.86
C LEU A 78 7.50 9.26 -15.70
N GLN A 79 6.38 8.71 -16.17
CA GLN A 79 5.02 9.21 -16.01
C GLN A 79 4.26 8.36 -14.98
N THR A 80 4.54 7.06 -14.92
CA THR A 80 3.90 6.14 -13.97
C THR A 80 4.95 5.31 -13.24
N LEU A 81 4.91 5.34 -11.90
CA LEU A 81 5.73 4.50 -11.03
C LEU A 81 4.81 3.72 -10.10
N VAL A 82 4.89 2.40 -10.20
CA VAL A 82 4.17 1.47 -9.33
C VAL A 82 5.19 0.64 -8.58
N VAL A 83 5.14 0.71 -7.26
CA VAL A 83 5.83 -0.21 -6.37
C VAL A 83 4.74 -1.00 -5.68
N GLU A 84 4.81 -2.33 -5.72
CA GLU A 84 3.79 -3.22 -5.17
C GLU A 84 4.39 -4.31 -4.28
N ALA A 85 3.67 -4.66 -3.22
CA ALA A 85 4.05 -5.74 -2.33
C ALA A 85 3.95 -7.09 -3.03
N SER A 86 4.89 -7.97 -2.73
CA SER A 86 4.72 -9.39 -3.02
C SER A 86 3.67 -9.97 -2.06
N THR A 87 2.67 -10.64 -2.62
CA THR A 87 1.68 -11.41 -1.87
C THR A 87 2.04 -12.89 -1.78
N GLU A 88 3.15 -13.30 -2.42
CA GLU A 88 3.54 -14.70 -2.48
C GLU A 88 4.08 -15.18 -1.14
N GLU A 89 3.53 -16.32 -0.72
CA GLU A 89 4.09 -17.14 0.33
C GLU A 89 5.34 -17.77 -0.25
N ASP A 90 6.50 -17.36 0.24
CA ASP A 90 7.72 -18.12 0.03
C ASP A 90 7.78 -19.17 1.15
N PRO A 91 7.46 -20.45 0.87
CA PRO A 91 7.45 -21.50 1.89
C PRO A 91 8.86 -21.74 2.46
N SER A 92 9.90 -21.30 1.74
CA SER A 92 11.30 -21.45 2.13
C SER A 92 11.84 -20.26 2.94
N SER A 93 11.13 -19.14 2.96
CA SER A 93 11.57 -17.95 3.70
C SER A 93 11.17 -18.06 5.18
N ARG A 94 12.18 -18.17 6.04
CA ARG A 94 12.00 -17.98 7.49
C ARG A 94 11.49 -16.58 7.86
N ALA A 95 11.54 -15.62 6.94
CA ALA A 95 10.97 -14.29 7.08
C ALA A 95 9.55 -14.26 6.49
N GLY A 96 8.57 -14.64 7.31
CA GLY A 96 7.15 -14.44 6.98
C GLY A 96 6.78 -12.96 6.87
N GLY A 97 5.75 -12.64 6.08
CA GLY A 97 5.18 -11.30 5.97
C GLY A 97 5.16 -10.70 4.57
N TYR A 98 4.62 -9.48 4.47
CA TYR A 98 4.57 -8.71 3.23
C TYR A 98 5.97 -8.21 2.86
N LYS A 99 6.38 -8.48 1.62
CA LYS A 99 7.67 -8.04 1.08
C LYS A 99 7.48 -6.85 0.16
N TYR A 100 7.82 -5.66 0.63
CA TYR A 100 7.82 -4.42 -0.15
C TYR A 100 8.88 -3.45 0.42
N PRO A 101 9.40 -2.51 -0.39
CA PRO A 101 10.38 -1.55 0.10
C PRO A 101 9.69 -0.55 1.03
N GLN A 102 10.19 -0.44 2.26
CA GLN A 102 9.65 0.53 3.23
C GLN A 102 10.08 1.95 2.88
N LEU A 103 9.29 2.63 2.04
CA LEU A 103 9.50 4.01 1.65
C LEU A 103 8.93 4.96 2.72
N HIS A 104 9.82 5.59 3.49
CA HIS A 104 9.47 6.63 4.45
C HIS A 104 9.57 8.02 3.81
N GLY A 105 9.12 9.08 4.51
CA GLY A 105 9.17 10.45 3.99
C GLY A 105 10.56 10.90 3.52
N GLY A 106 11.64 10.45 4.17
CA GLY A 106 13.01 10.72 3.72
C GLY A 106 13.31 10.15 2.33
N GLU A 107 13.02 8.87 2.12
CA GLU A 107 13.24 8.20 0.83
C GLU A 107 12.37 8.80 -0.28
N ILE A 108 11.11 9.09 0.01
CA ILE A 108 10.20 9.71 -0.96
C ILE A 108 10.70 11.11 -1.37
N ARG A 109 11.25 11.89 -0.43
CA ARG A 109 11.87 13.20 -0.71
C ARG A 109 13.12 13.08 -1.59
N LEU A 110 13.87 12.00 -1.50
CA LEU A 110 15.01 11.74 -2.40
C LEU A 110 14.55 11.31 -3.81
N ILE A 111 13.41 10.64 -3.90
CA ILE A 111 12.83 10.17 -5.18
C ILE A 111 12.21 11.34 -5.95
N ALA A 112 11.44 12.21 -5.28
CA ALA A 112 10.61 13.23 -5.95
C ALA A 112 11.37 14.14 -6.94
N PRO A 113 12.55 14.70 -6.61
CA PRO A 113 13.29 15.58 -7.53
C PRO A 113 13.76 14.87 -8.81
N ASN A 114 13.96 13.56 -8.75
CA ASN A 114 14.39 12.76 -9.91
C ASN A 114 13.21 12.46 -10.86
N CYS A 115 11.98 12.73 -10.45
CA CYS A 115 10.74 12.33 -11.14
C CYS A 115 9.86 13.55 -11.54
N PRO A 116 10.38 14.53 -12.31
CA PRO A 116 9.65 15.77 -12.60
C PRO A 116 8.39 15.58 -13.45
N ARG A 117 8.31 14.49 -14.21
CA ARG A 117 7.19 14.18 -15.12
C ARG A 117 6.21 13.15 -14.56
N LEU A 118 6.42 12.68 -13.33
CA LEU A 118 5.61 11.64 -12.73
C LEU A 118 4.19 12.15 -12.48
N GLN A 119 3.24 11.45 -13.09
CA GLN A 119 1.81 11.74 -13.13
C GLN A 119 1.03 10.80 -12.22
N GLU A 120 1.46 9.54 -12.16
CA GLU A 120 0.82 8.47 -11.39
C GLU A 120 1.84 7.77 -10.49
N LEU A 121 1.50 7.67 -9.20
CA LEU A 121 2.32 7.00 -8.19
C LEU A 121 1.46 5.98 -7.44
N ARG A 122 1.90 4.72 -7.41
CA ARG A 122 1.41 3.70 -6.49
C ARG A 122 2.54 3.23 -5.58
N ILE A 123 2.35 3.34 -4.27
CA ILE A 123 3.33 2.89 -3.27
C ILE A 123 2.64 2.33 -2.04
N GLN A 124 3.37 1.49 -1.30
CA GLN A 124 2.96 0.98 0.01
C GLN A 124 3.50 1.89 1.11
N LEU A 125 2.66 2.20 2.09
CA LEU A 125 3.05 2.93 3.31
C LEU A 125 2.52 2.18 4.54
N ARG A 126 3.30 2.14 5.61
CA ARG A 126 2.86 1.57 6.88
C ARG A 126 2.03 2.61 7.65
N ARG A 127 0.82 2.22 8.08
CA ARG A 127 -0.02 3.01 8.98
C ARG A 127 0.56 2.98 10.39
N SER A 128 0.52 4.12 11.06
CA SER A 128 1.09 4.30 12.40
C SER A 128 0.24 5.25 13.23
N ARG A 129 -1.09 5.10 13.12
CA ARG A 129 -2.08 5.93 13.82
C ARG A 129 -1.91 7.43 13.57
N GLY A 130 -1.44 7.83 12.38
CA GLY A 130 -1.25 9.25 12.06
C GLY A 130 0.01 9.88 12.68
N SER A 131 1.02 9.07 13.03
CA SER A 131 2.29 9.56 13.58
C SER A 131 2.97 10.58 12.66
N TRP A 132 3.90 11.36 13.22
CA TRP A 132 4.71 12.32 12.45
C TRP A 132 5.46 11.67 11.28
N ARG A 133 5.94 10.41 11.42
CA ARG A 133 6.66 9.70 10.34
C ARG A 133 5.77 9.41 9.15
N GLU A 134 4.53 9.01 9.42
CA GLU A 134 3.51 8.77 8.41
C GLU A 134 3.09 10.08 7.74
N CYS A 135 2.84 11.13 8.53
CA CYS A 135 2.61 12.48 8.05
C CYS A 135 3.71 12.95 7.08
N LEU A 136 4.99 12.74 7.42
CA LEU A 136 6.11 13.09 6.55
C LEU A 136 6.10 12.34 5.21
N ALA A 137 5.61 11.11 5.16
CA ALA A 137 5.49 10.36 3.92
C ALA A 137 4.44 11.01 2.99
N TYR A 138 3.27 11.36 3.52
CA TYR A 138 2.24 12.06 2.76
C TYR A 138 2.71 13.45 2.29
N GLN A 139 3.38 14.22 3.14
CA GLN A 139 3.97 15.50 2.75
C GLN A 139 5.03 15.34 1.64
N ALA A 140 5.85 14.28 1.72
CA ALA A 140 6.86 13.97 0.72
C ALA A 140 6.25 13.61 -0.64
N ILE A 141 5.11 12.92 -0.68
CA ILE A 141 4.36 12.66 -1.91
C ILE A 141 3.87 13.97 -2.56
N GLY A 142 3.61 15.01 -1.77
CA GLY A 142 3.30 16.33 -2.31
C GLY A 142 4.43 16.93 -3.15
N GLN A 143 5.69 16.54 -2.91
CA GLN A 143 6.86 17.13 -3.59
C GLN A 143 6.98 16.76 -5.07
N PHE A 144 6.17 15.83 -5.59
CA PHE A 144 6.17 15.50 -7.00
C PHE A 144 5.40 16.55 -7.82
N PRO A 145 6.06 17.26 -8.75
CA PRO A 145 5.50 18.46 -9.36
C PRO A 145 4.37 18.16 -10.37
N SER A 146 4.39 17.00 -11.02
CA SER A 146 3.40 16.66 -12.06
C SER A 146 2.31 15.69 -11.59
N LEU A 147 2.35 15.27 -10.32
CA LEU A 147 1.54 14.17 -9.81
C LEU A 147 0.06 14.55 -9.76
N HIS A 148 -0.80 13.75 -10.39
CA HIS A 148 -2.25 13.96 -10.37
C HIS A 148 -3.02 12.75 -9.85
N THR A 149 -2.45 11.55 -9.92
CA THR A 149 -3.06 10.31 -9.43
C THR A 149 -2.14 9.65 -8.41
N VAL A 150 -2.67 9.35 -7.23
CA VAL A 150 -1.96 8.61 -6.18
C VAL A 150 -2.77 7.40 -5.78
N ILE A 151 -2.10 6.26 -5.63
CA ILE A 151 -2.66 5.03 -5.07
C ILE A 151 -1.79 4.66 -3.86
N LEU A 152 -2.36 4.76 -2.67
CA LEU A 152 -1.69 4.39 -1.43
C LEU A 152 -2.20 3.03 -0.97
N ASP A 153 -1.32 2.04 -1.01
CA ASP A 153 -1.56 0.79 -0.32
C ASP A 153 -1.15 0.97 1.15
N LEU A 154 -2.12 1.01 2.06
CA LEU A 154 -1.88 1.31 3.48
C LEU A 154 -1.77 0.02 4.29
N HIS A 155 -0.56 -0.33 4.69
CA HIS A 155 -0.28 -1.53 5.47
C HIS A 155 -0.62 -1.30 6.95
N TYR A 156 -1.60 -2.04 7.48
CA TYR A 156 -2.05 -1.88 8.86
C TYR A 156 -1.50 -2.91 9.85
N ASP A 157 -0.80 -3.97 9.42
CA ASP A 157 -0.20 -4.93 10.35
C ASP A 157 1.02 -4.30 11.04
N PRO A 158 1.01 -4.14 12.38
CA PRO A 158 2.13 -3.57 13.12
C PRO A 158 3.32 -4.54 13.23
N ARG A 159 3.13 -5.83 12.95
CA ARG A 159 4.16 -6.86 13.12
C ARG A 159 5.19 -6.78 12.01
N ASP A 160 6.47 -6.95 12.37
CA ASP A 160 7.55 -7.02 11.38
C ASP A 160 7.67 -8.40 10.73
N HIS A 161 7.34 -9.45 11.48
CA HIS A 161 7.38 -10.84 11.03
C HIS A 161 6.05 -11.54 11.35
N PRO A 162 4.96 -11.17 10.66
CA PRO A 162 3.67 -11.80 10.91
C PRO A 162 3.73 -13.27 10.47
N SER A 163 3.16 -14.14 11.30
CA SER A 163 3.07 -15.57 11.05
C SER A 163 1.60 -15.97 11.05
N PRO A 164 1.12 -16.73 10.04
CA PRO A 164 -0.25 -17.24 10.04
C PRO A 164 -0.48 -18.34 11.11
N PHE A 165 0.60 -18.91 11.67
CA PHE A 165 0.52 -20.02 12.61
C PHE A 165 0.49 -19.61 14.08
N ASN A 166 0.88 -18.37 14.39
CA ASN A 166 0.96 -17.88 15.76
C ASN A 166 -0.21 -16.92 16.05
N PRO A 167 -0.91 -17.08 17.19
CA PRO A 167 -1.96 -16.15 17.59
C PRO A 167 -1.44 -14.71 17.64
N CYS A 168 -2.25 -13.77 17.16
CA CYS A 168 -1.90 -12.36 17.27
C CYS A 168 -1.97 -11.92 18.73
N ALA A 169 -0.89 -11.34 19.26
CA ALA A 169 -0.91 -10.80 20.62
C ALA A 169 -1.93 -9.65 20.71
N HIS A 170 -2.59 -9.52 21.87
CA HIS A 170 -3.65 -8.54 22.10
C HIS A 170 -3.26 -7.11 21.71
N HIS A 171 -2.05 -6.65 22.05
CA HIS A 171 -1.58 -5.31 21.70
C HIS A 171 -1.40 -5.12 20.18
N HIS A 172 -0.89 -6.13 19.47
CA HIS A 172 -0.76 -6.09 18.01
C HIS A 172 -2.13 -6.07 17.34
N LEU A 173 -3.11 -6.84 17.83
CA LEU A 173 -4.47 -6.81 17.31
C LEU A 173 -5.09 -5.42 17.53
N ARG A 174 -4.94 -4.84 18.73
CA ARG A 174 -5.43 -3.49 19.04
C ARG A 174 -4.84 -2.44 18.08
N GLU A 175 -3.53 -2.47 17.85
CA GLU A 175 -2.87 -1.57 16.91
C GLU A 175 -3.30 -1.81 15.45
N ALA A 176 -3.46 -3.07 15.04
CA ALA A 176 -3.91 -3.41 13.70
C ALA A 176 -5.33 -2.89 13.43
N LEU A 177 -6.25 -3.01 14.40
CA LEU A 177 -7.61 -2.46 14.30
C LEU A 177 -7.58 -0.94 14.12
N LEU A 178 -6.80 -0.23 14.94
CA LEU A 178 -6.63 1.22 14.84
C LEU A 178 -6.04 1.66 13.49
N ASN A 179 -5.04 0.93 13.00
CA ASN A 179 -4.40 1.23 11.73
C ASN A 179 -5.28 0.89 10.51
N ALA A 180 -6.11 -0.15 10.63
CA ALA A 180 -7.02 -0.62 9.58
C ALA A 180 -8.21 0.33 9.39
N ALA A 181 -8.72 0.90 10.49
CA ALA A 181 -9.83 1.85 10.48
C ALA A 181 -9.56 3.02 9.51
N THR A 182 -10.25 2.98 8.37
CA THR A 182 -10.08 3.94 7.28
C THR A 182 -11.44 4.48 6.84
N ASP A 183 -11.69 5.75 7.09
CA ASP A 183 -12.95 6.42 6.76
C ASP A 183 -12.73 7.67 5.89
N ALA A 184 -13.83 8.30 5.48
CA ALA A 184 -13.79 9.47 4.61
C ALA A 184 -13.03 10.68 5.22
N PRO A 185 -13.20 11.01 6.52
CA PRO A 185 -12.38 12.04 7.18
C PRO A 185 -10.87 11.78 7.08
N LEU A 186 -10.40 10.57 7.37
CA LEU A 186 -8.97 10.25 7.25
C LEU A 186 -8.50 10.32 5.79
N ALA A 187 -9.28 9.79 4.85
CA ALA A 187 -8.95 9.85 3.43
C ALA A 187 -8.81 11.30 2.94
N THR A 188 -9.67 12.18 3.44
CA THR A 188 -9.64 13.63 3.16
C THR A 188 -8.43 14.29 3.79
N ALA A 189 -8.10 13.98 5.04
CA ALA A 189 -6.92 14.52 5.72
C ALA A 189 -5.61 14.12 5.01
N ILE A 190 -5.50 12.87 4.54
CA ILE A 190 -4.34 12.41 3.75
C ILE A 190 -4.26 13.17 2.42
N TRP A 191 -5.39 13.31 1.72
CA TRP A 191 -5.47 14.10 0.50
C TRP A 191 -4.99 15.54 0.73
N ASP A 192 -5.53 16.21 1.75
CA ASP A 192 -5.26 17.61 2.03
C ASP A 192 -3.79 17.82 2.37
N LEU A 193 -3.18 16.87 3.10
CA LEU A 193 -1.77 16.92 3.43
C LEU A 193 -0.87 16.79 2.19
N ILE A 194 -1.15 15.85 1.29
CA ILE A 194 -0.42 15.71 0.01
C ILE A 194 -0.61 16.98 -0.82
N TYR A 195 -1.87 17.43 -0.97
CA TYR A 195 -2.23 18.57 -1.77
C TYR A 195 -1.62 19.87 -1.26
N ALA A 196 -1.62 20.10 0.06
CA ALA A 196 -0.99 21.23 0.74
C ALA A 196 0.50 21.36 0.43
N ASN A 197 1.17 20.20 0.30
CA ASN A 197 2.60 20.12 0.06
C ASN A 197 2.96 20.00 -1.43
N GLN A 198 1.97 20.12 -2.33
CA GLN A 198 2.19 20.09 -3.77
C GLN A 198 2.19 21.49 -4.37
N PRO A 199 3.34 22.02 -4.82
CA PRO A 199 3.41 23.37 -5.40
C PRO A 199 2.49 23.55 -6.61
N SER A 200 2.36 22.51 -7.44
CA SER A 200 1.58 22.58 -8.68
C SER A 200 0.07 22.43 -8.48
N ARG A 201 -0.37 21.94 -7.31
CA ARG A 201 -1.79 21.73 -6.98
C ARG A 201 -2.55 20.92 -8.05
N ARG A 202 -1.88 19.92 -8.63
CA ARG A 202 -2.37 19.08 -9.71
C ARG A 202 -3.07 17.79 -9.26
N LEU A 203 -3.02 17.43 -7.98
CA LEU A 203 -3.70 16.23 -7.46
C LEU A 203 -5.19 16.22 -7.82
N ARG A 204 -5.63 15.15 -8.50
CA ARG A 204 -7.01 14.92 -8.97
C ARG A 204 -7.65 13.66 -8.41
N SER A 205 -6.86 12.65 -8.09
CA SER A 205 -7.34 11.36 -7.61
C SER A 205 -6.40 10.78 -6.56
N LEU A 206 -6.96 10.37 -5.42
CA LEU A 206 -6.27 9.57 -4.40
C LEU A 206 -7.10 8.32 -4.15
N ARG A 207 -6.50 7.16 -4.40
CA ARG A 207 -7.08 5.88 -3.99
C ARG A 207 -6.33 5.39 -2.76
N ILE A 208 -7.06 5.05 -1.71
CA ILE A 208 -6.54 4.41 -0.50
C ILE A 208 -6.99 2.95 -0.53
N VAL A 209 -6.03 2.05 -0.41
CA VAL A 209 -6.24 0.60 -0.43
C VAL A 209 -5.60 0.02 0.84
N PRO A 210 -6.35 -0.08 1.94
CA PRO A 210 -5.83 -0.72 3.14
C PRO A 210 -5.52 -2.21 2.90
N PHE A 211 -4.40 -2.70 3.44
CA PHE A 211 -4.04 -4.12 3.38
C PHE A 211 -3.29 -4.57 4.64
N GLY A 212 -3.24 -5.88 4.89
CA GLY A 212 -2.59 -6.43 6.09
C GLY A 212 -3.23 -7.71 6.62
N ALA A 213 -4.51 -7.98 6.32
CA ALA A 213 -5.28 -9.06 6.94
C ALA A 213 -4.82 -10.49 6.62
N LYS A 214 -3.98 -10.72 5.61
CA LYS A 214 -3.59 -12.08 5.17
C LYS A 214 -2.98 -12.94 6.28
N PHE A 215 -2.24 -12.34 7.21
CA PHE A 215 -1.53 -13.06 8.28
C PHE A 215 -2.26 -13.03 9.63
N PHE A 216 -3.55 -12.74 9.62
CA PHE A 216 -4.42 -12.79 10.81
C PHE A 216 -5.32 -14.03 10.74
N ALA A 217 -5.83 -14.47 11.88
CA ALA A 217 -6.79 -15.57 11.90
C ALA A 217 -8.09 -15.17 11.17
N PRO A 218 -8.86 -16.11 10.59
CA PRO A 218 -10.02 -15.78 9.75
C PRO A 218 -11.04 -14.82 10.38
N GLY A 219 -11.31 -14.93 11.69
CA GLY A 219 -12.20 -14.02 12.42
C GLY A 219 -11.61 -12.63 12.66
N GLU A 220 -10.30 -12.53 12.93
CA GLU A 220 -9.57 -11.26 13.04
C GLU A 220 -9.52 -10.54 11.69
N SER A 221 -9.15 -11.27 10.62
CA SER A 221 -9.11 -10.77 9.25
C SER A 221 -10.46 -10.20 8.79
N LEU A 222 -11.57 -10.82 9.22
CA LEU A 222 -12.92 -10.34 8.91
C LEU A 222 -13.17 -8.94 9.50
N VAL A 223 -12.86 -8.75 10.78
CA VAL A 223 -13.04 -7.45 11.46
C VAL A 223 -12.12 -6.39 10.84
N LEU A 224 -10.85 -6.72 10.63
CA LEU A 224 -9.88 -5.82 10.00
C LEU A 224 -10.32 -5.37 8.60
N GLN A 225 -10.77 -6.30 7.76
CA GLN A 225 -11.25 -5.97 6.41
C GLN A 225 -12.50 -5.08 6.43
N ARG A 226 -13.37 -5.25 7.42
CA ARG A 226 -14.59 -4.43 7.58
C ARG A 226 -14.26 -2.99 7.96
N LEU A 227 -13.20 -2.80 8.74
CA LEU A 227 -12.67 -1.49 9.14
C LEU A 227 -11.90 -0.78 8.02
N SER A 228 -11.54 -1.51 6.96
CA SER A 228 -10.53 -1.07 6.00
C SER A 228 -11.08 -0.96 4.56
N PRO A 229 -12.18 -0.22 4.33
CA PRO A 229 -12.74 -0.09 2.99
C PRO A 229 -11.75 0.63 2.06
N PRO A 230 -11.64 0.19 0.80
CA PRO A 230 -10.92 0.96 -0.21
C PRO A 230 -11.70 2.22 -0.56
N LEU A 231 -11.05 3.37 -0.46
CA LEU A 231 -11.68 4.67 -0.71
C LEU A 231 -11.04 5.36 -1.90
N LEU A 232 -11.85 6.09 -2.66
CA LEU A 232 -11.41 6.95 -3.74
C LEU A 232 -11.85 8.38 -3.43
N VAL A 233 -10.87 9.26 -3.27
CA VAL A 233 -11.04 10.70 -3.16
C VAL A 233 -10.81 11.30 -4.53
N LYS A 234 -11.78 12.05 -5.04
CA LYS A 234 -11.71 12.77 -6.30
C LYS A 234 -11.98 14.24 -6.10
N ARG A 235 -11.24 15.07 -6.82
CA ARG A 235 -11.59 16.48 -6.99
C ARG A 235 -12.47 16.65 -8.23
N PRO A 236 -13.66 17.25 -8.11
CA PRO A 236 -14.48 17.61 -9.26
C PRO A 236 -13.72 18.51 -10.25
N PRO A 237 -13.76 18.24 -11.56
CA PRO A 237 -13.01 19.00 -12.55
C PRO A 237 -13.53 20.43 -12.75
N CYS A 238 -14.82 20.66 -12.55
CA CYS A 238 -15.48 21.91 -12.94
C CYS A 238 -15.54 22.97 -11.82
N TYR A 239 -15.34 22.58 -10.55
CA TYR A 239 -15.50 23.49 -9.41
C TYR A 239 -14.46 23.23 -8.32
N PRO A 240 -13.31 23.94 -8.32
CA PRO A 240 -12.26 23.75 -7.32
C PRO A 240 -12.67 24.15 -5.89
N ARG A 241 -13.85 24.77 -5.71
CA ARG A 241 -14.43 25.13 -4.40
C ARG A 241 -15.44 24.10 -3.87
N GLU A 242 -15.81 23.09 -4.67
CA GLU A 242 -16.68 22.02 -4.19
C GLU A 242 -15.93 21.08 -3.25
N PRO A 243 -16.65 20.48 -2.28
CA PRO A 243 -16.06 19.48 -1.40
C PRO A 243 -15.52 18.29 -2.20
N LEU A 244 -14.52 17.61 -1.64
CA LEU A 244 -13.98 16.40 -2.24
C LEU A 244 -15.05 15.31 -2.29
N LEU A 245 -15.12 14.62 -3.42
CA LEU A 245 -15.95 13.42 -3.55
C LEU A 245 -15.19 12.24 -2.98
N VAL A 246 -15.68 11.65 -1.89
CA VAL A 246 -15.13 10.43 -1.30
C VAL A 246 -16.13 9.30 -1.48
N VAL A 247 -15.70 8.24 -2.16
CA VAL A 247 -16.55 7.07 -2.45
C VAL A 247 -15.82 5.78 -2.11
N ASP A 248 -16.56 4.78 -1.65
CA ASP A 248 -16.07 3.40 -1.54
C ASP A 248 -15.88 2.82 -2.95
N VAL A 249 -14.67 2.34 -3.25
CA VAL A 249 -14.33 1.74 -4.54
C VAL A 249 -13.63 0.42 -4.35
N GLY A 250 -14.45 -0.62 -4.26
CA GLY A 250 -13.99 -2.00 -4.35
C GLY A 250 -14.46 -2.89 -3.22
N SER A 251 -15.18 -2.39 -2.20
CA SER A 251 -15.69 -3.26 -1.13
C SER A 251 -16.56 -4.40 -1.66
N ALA A 252 -17.44 -4.12 -2.64
CA ALA A 252 -18.30 -5.13 -3.25
C ALA A 252 -17.49 -6.18 -4.04
N GLU A 253 -16.53 -5.75 -4.85
CA GLU A 253 -15.67 -6.65 -5.63
C GLU A 253 -14.77 -7.49 -4.73
N MET A 254 -14.16 -6.88 -3.71
CA MET A 254 -13.36 -7.59 -2.72
C MET A 254 -14.18 -8.60 -1.91
N GLU A 255 -15.43 -8.29 -1.58
CA GLU A 255 -16.35 -9.24 -0.94
C GLU A 255 -16.67 -10.42 -1.87
N LEU A 256 -16.93 -10.14 -3.16
CA LEU A 256 -17.20 -11.19 -4.15
C LEU A 256 -15.99 -12.13 -4.34
N GLN A 257 -14.80 -11.57 -4.52
CA GLN A 257 -13.56 -12.34 -4.66
C GLN A 257 -13.28 -13.17 -3.41
N ARG A 258 -13.54 -12.64 -2.21
CA ARG A 258 -13.39 -13.39 -0.95
C ARG A 258 -14.38 -14.54 -0.85
N ARG A 259 -15.65 -14.33 -1.20
CA ARG A 259 -16.66 -15.41 -1.23
C ARG A 259 -16.28 -16.50 -2.21
N ALA A 260 -15.82 -16.13 -3.41
CA ALA A 260 -15.35 -17.07 -4.40
C ALA A 260 -14.15 -17.89 -3.89
N HIS A 261 -13.13 -17.25 -3.31
CA HIS A 261 -11.97 -17.92 -2.74
C HIS A 261 -12.36 -18.88 -1.60
N ARG A 262 -13.21 -18.43 -0.67
CA ARG A 262 -13.71 -19.28 0.43
C ARG A 262 -14.48 -20.49 -0.09
N ALA A 263 -15.32 -20.31 -1.11
CA ALA A 263 -16.05 -21.41 -1.73
C ALA A 263 -15.10 -22.46 -2.34
N VAL A 264 -14.04 -21.99 -3.04
CA VAL A 264 -13.01 -22.87 -3.62
C VAL A 264 -12.22 -23.61 -2.53
N CYS A 265 -11.91 -22.94 -1.42
CA CYS A 265 -11.16 -23.54 -0.32
C CYS A 265 -12.04 -24.26 0.73
N HIS A 266 -13.35 -24.40 0.48
CA HIS A 266 -14.32 -24.98 1.42
C HIS A 266 -14.31 -24.34 2.82
N LEU A 267 -14.03 -23.04 2.90
CA LEU A 267 -14.04 -22.27 4.14
C LEU A 267 -15.43 -21.68 4.42
N PRO A 268 -15.81 -21.49 5.70
CA PRO A 268 -17.08 -20.84 6.04
C PRO A 268 -17.20 -19.43 5.46
N SER A 269 -18.38 -19.08 4.96
CA SER A 269 -18.67 -17.74 4.41
C SER A 269 -18.56 -16.64 5.46
N ASP A 270 -19.07 -16.90 6.68
CA ASP A 270 -18.94 -16.00 7.84
C ASP A 270 -18.19 -16.76 8.95
N PRO A 271 -16.85 -16.59 9.05
CA PRO A 271 -16.08 -17.25 10.08
C PRO A 271 -16.47 -16.70 11.46
N PRO A 272 -16.56 -17.54 12.51
CA PRO A 272 -16.85 -17.04 13.84
C PRO A 272 -15.75 -16.06 14.28
N VAL A 273 -16.16 -14.90 14.79
CA VAL A 273 -15.25 -13.91 15.38
C VAL A 273 -15.09 -14.25 16.85
N PRO A 274 -13.87 -14.51 17.35
CA PRO A 274 -13.66 -14.82 18.77
C PRO A 274 -14.06 -13.65 19.68
N ASP A 275 -14.61 -13.96 20.86
CA ASP A 275 -14.99 -12.96 21.87
C ASP A 275 -13.82 -12.05 22.28
N SER A 276 -12.59 -12.58 22.24
CA SER A 276 -11.38 -11.80 22.49
C SER A 276 -11.21 -10.65 21.49
N VAL A 277 -11.52 -10.88 20.20
CA VAL A 277 -11.45 -9.88 19.13
C VAL A 277 -12.57 -8.84 19.29
N VAL A 278 -13.79 -9.31 19.57
CA VAL A 278 -14.95 -8.43 19.83
C VAL A 278 -14.67 -7.52 21.03
N ARG A 279 -14.09 -8.06 22.10
CA ARG A 279 -13.68 -7.30 23.28
C ARG A 279 -12.65 -6.21 22.93
N VAL A 280 -11.59 -6.55 22.20
CA VAL A 280 -10.59 -5.53 21.77
C VAL A 280 -11.24 -4.45 20.90
N PHE A 281 -12.15 -4.85 20.01
CA PHE A 281 -12.90 -3.90 19.19
C PHE A 281 -13.74 -2.95 20.05
N HIS A 282 -14.51 -3.47 21.01
CA HIS A 282 -15.34 -2.66 21.90
C HIS A 282 -14.55 -1.81 22.91
N GLU A 283 -13.31 -2.21 23.25
CA GLU A 283 -12.38 -1.36 24.00
C GLU A 283 -11.92 -0.13 23.21
N LEU A 284 -11.98 -0.18 21.87
CA LEU A 284 -11.61 0.93 20.98
C LEU A 284 -12.84 1.76 20.58
N TRP A 285 -13.94 1.08 20.27
CA TRP A 285 -15.21 1.69 19.87
C TRP A 285 -16.34 1.06 20.69
N PRO A 286 -16.71 1.67 21.82
CA PRO A 286 -17.78 1.15 22.68
C PRO A 286 -19.12 1.05 21.94
N PRO A 287 -19.92 0.01 22.20
CA PRO A 287 -21.23 -0.14 21.59
C PRO A 287 -22.19 0.96 22.08
N VAL A 288 -23.10 1.40 21.21
CA VAL A 288 -24.11 2.43 21.54
C VAL A 288 -25.20 1.88 22.46
N MET A 289 -25.50 0.58 22.35
CA MET A 289 -26.44 -0.12 23.22
C MET A 289 -25.74 -1.33 23.84
N GLU A 290 -26.05 -1.62 25.09
CA GLU A 290 -25.53 -2.81 25.77
C GLU A 290 -25.94 -4.08 25.00
N GLY A 291 -24.98 -4.96 24.75
CA GLY A 291 -25.19 -6.18 23.95
C GLY A 291 -25.23 -5.99 22.43
N ALA A 292 -24.95 -4.79 21.89
CA ALA A 292 -24.89 -4.59 20.44
C ALA A 292 -23.73 -5.37 19.79
N ASP A 293 -24.01 -5.98 18.63
CA ASP A 293 -22.99 -6.68 17.82
C ASP A 293 -21.93 -5.67 17.33
N TRP A 294 -20.66 -6.10 17.30
CA TRP A 294 -19.55 -5.35 16.73
C TRP A 294 -19.82 -4.93 15.28
N ARG A 295 -20.58 -5.74 14.52
CA ARG A 295 -20.99 -5.41 13.14
C ARG A 295 -21.85 -4.16 13.02
N SER A 296 -22.61 -3.85 14.07
CA SER A 296 -23.52 -2.70 14.15
C SER A 296 -22.93 -1.52 14.92
N THR A 297 -21.80 -1.74 15.59
CA THR A 297 -21.15 -0.71 16.40
C THR A 297 -20.46 0.31 15.50
N PRO A 298 -20.79 1.61 15.62
CA PRO A 298 -20.13 2.64 14.82
C PRO A 298 -18.67 2.78 15.24
N TRP A 299 -17.81 3.03 14.26
CA TRP A 299 -16.39 3.28 14.47
C TRP A 299 -15.95 4.49 13.65
N LYS A 300 -14.82 5.09 14.05
CA LYS A 300 -14.14 6.17 13.32
C LYS A 300 -12.65 5.93 13.34
N SER A 301 -11.98 6.33 12.27
CA SER A 301 -10.54 6.28 12.19
C SER A 301 -9.89 7.28 13.14
N LEU A 302 -8.61 7.07 13.46
CA LEU A 302 -7.80 8.07 14.16
C LEU A 302 -7.32 9.16 13.18
N PRO A 303 -7.35 10.43 13.60
CA PRO A 303 -6.88 11.54 12.78
C PRO A 303 -5.35 11.50 12.56
N LEU A 304 -4.85 12.36 11.68
CA LEU A 304 -3.41 12.56 11.50
C LEU A 304 -2.84 13.43 12.63
N GLU A 305 -2.53 12.81 13.78
CA GLU A 305 -2.09 13.50 15.00
C GLU A 305 -0.77 14.29 14.84
N GLY A 306 0.17 13.82 14.01
CA GLY A 306 1.49 14.44 13.82
C GLY A 306 1.50 15.69 12.94
N CYS A 307 0.34 16.16 12.50
CA CYS A 307 0.19 17.20 11.50
C CYS A 307 -0.55 18.42 12.09
N HIS A 308 0.13 19.27 12.85
CA HIS A 308 -0.36 20.65 13.04
C HIS A 308 -0.28 21.36 11.68
N VAL A 309 -1.39 21.37 10.96
CA VAL A 309 -1.60 22.34 9.87
C VAL A 309 -1.80 23.69 10.56
N PRO A 310 -1.00 24.73 10.25
CA PRO A 310 -1.32 26.07 10.74
C PRO A 310 -2.73 26.41 10.24
N SER A 311 -3.67 26.63 11.16
CA SER A 311 -5.00 27.11 10.80
C SER A 311 -4.83 28.35 9.93
N ALA A 312 -5.36 28.29 8.71
CA ALA A 312 -5.38 29.45 7.83
C ALA A 312 -6.24 30.53 8.50
N VAL A 313 -5.60 31.67 8.81
CA VAL A 313 -6.26 32.95 9.13
C VAL A 313 -6.52 33.67 7.83
#